data_AF-A0A093XCT8-F1
#
_entry.id   AF-A0A093XCT8-F1
#
_cell.length_a   1.000
_cell.length_b   1.000
_cell.length_c   1.000
_cell.angle_alpha   90.00
_cell.angle_beta   90.00
_cell.angle_gamma   90.00
#
_symmetry.space_group_name_H-M   'P 1'
#
loop_
_entity.id
_entity.type
_entity.pdbx_description
1 polymer ?
#
loop_
_entity_poly.entity_id
_entity_poly.type
_entity_poly.pdbx_seq_one_letter_code
_entity_poly.pdbx_strand_id
1 'polypeptide(L)'
;MAAHMEERQKENAGADLKLDTQWWVPAINFGADIKETLDSETNDSFNACIGKLIDQKFSPDALAESRAAAEKILAGYPALFERVDEMIFQKQEIWAYLHEYAIKEKVGGTDVFRSIAPK
;
A
#
# COMPACT_ATOMS: atom_id res chain seq x y z
N MET A 1 -13.90 18.66 1.69
CA MET A 1 -12.60 18.00 1.39
C MET A 1 -11.56 18.30 2.44
N ALA A 2 -11.21 19.57 2.72
CA ALA A 2 -10.17 19.91 3.72
C ALA A 2 -10.41 19.32 5.13
N ALA A 3 -11.62 19.45 5.67
CA ALA A 3 -11.95 18.89 7.00
C ALA A 3 -11.79 17.36 7.07
N HIS A 4 -12.17 16.65 6.01
CA HIS A 4 -12.02 15.20 5.93
C HIS A 4 -10.54 14.77 5.83
N MET A 5 -9.72 15.58 5.17
CA MET A 5 -8.27 15.34 5.05
C MET A 5 -7.53 15.62 6.37
N GLU A 6 -7.95 16.64 7.14
CA GLU A 6 -7.43 16.90 8.48
C GLU A 6 -7.74 15.76 9.45
N GLU A 7 -8.92 15.15 9.36
CA GLU A 7 -9.26 13.95 10.14
C GLU A 7 -8.37 12.77 9.79
N ARG A 8 -8.19 12.48 8.49
CA ARG A 8 -7.28 11.40 8.04
C ARG A 8 -5.82 11.62 8.46
N GLN A 9 -5.36 12.86 8.47
CA GLN A 9 -4.02 13.20 8.96
C GLN A 9 -3.90 12.99 10.48
N LYS A 10 -4.93 13.33 11.26
CA LYS A 10 -4.97 13.06 12.70
C LYS A 10 -4.97 11.57 13.02
N GLU A 11 -5.73 10.77 12.27
CA GLU A 11 -5.75 9.30 12.40
C GLU A 11 -4.39 8.66 12.08
N ASN A 12 -3.56 9.34 11.27
CA ASN A 12 -2.25 8.87 10.82
C ASN A 12 -1.13 9.84 11.21
N ALA A 13 -1.20 10.43 12.41
CA ALA A 13 -0.29 11.50 12.85
C ALA A 13 1.20 11.11 12.91
N GLY A 14 1.51 9.81 12.84
CA GLY A 14 2.89 9.28 12.76
C GLY A 14 3.46 9.21 11.34
N ALA A 15 2.65 9.40 10.29
CA ALA A 15 3.08 9.40 8.90
C ALA A 15 3.34 10.84 8.42
N ASP A 16 4.38 11.06 7.61
CA ASP A 16 4.70 12.36 7.00
C ASP A 16 3.73 12.70 5.85
N LEU A 17 2.45 12.83 6.19
CA LEU A 17 1.37 13.15 5.26
C LEU A 17 1.28 14.65 5.07
N LYS A 18 1.99 15.18 4.08
CA LYS A 18 1.93 16.60 3.75
C LYS A 18 0.62 16.91 3.00
N LEU A 19 -0.17 17.85 3.53
CA LEU A 19 -1.49 18.23 3.03
C LEU A 19 -1.46 18.95 1.67
N ASP A 20 -0.32 19.50 1.30
CA ASP A 20 -0.07 20.21 0.04
C ASP A 20 0.09 19.24 -1.16
N THR A 21 0.67 18.07 -0.91
CA THR A 21 0.99 17.10 -1.97
C THR A 21 -0.11 16.07 -2.17
N GLN A 22 -0.88 15.73 -1.12
CA GLN A 22 -2.07 14.86 -1.15
C GLN A 22 -1.93 13.52 -1.90
N TRP A 23 -0.70 13.10 -2.23
CA TRP A 23 -0.42 11.90 -3.02
C TRP A 23 -0.90 10.62 -2.33
N TRP A 24 -1.11 10.68 -1.01
CA TRP A 24 -1.58 9.62 -0.13
C TRP A 24 -3.11 9.49 -0.07
N VAL A 25 -3.87 10.50 -0.50
CA VAL A 25 -5.35 10.52 -0.42
C VAL A 25 -5.99 9.33 -1.15
N PRO A 26 -5.56 8.94 -2.37
CA PRO A 26 -6.11 7.77 -3.03
C PRO A 26 -5.92 6.48 -2.22
N ALA A 27 -4.75 6.30 -1.58
CA ALA A 27 -4.45 5.11 -0.80
C ALA A 27 -5.28 5.03 0.50
N ILE A 28 -5.49 6.16 1.19
CA ILE A 28 -6.32 6.20 2.39
C ILE A 28 -7.80 5.97 2.08
N ASN A 29 -8.32 6.60 1.02
CA ASN A 29 -9.70 6.38 0.59
C ASN A 29 -9.89 4.92 0.16
N PHE A 30 -8.91 4.35 -0.54
CA PHE A 30 -8.95 2.96 -0.94
C PHE A 30 -8.95 1.99 0.26
N GLY A 31 -8.14 2.26 1.29
CA GLY A 31 -8.16 1.47 2.53
C GLY A 31 -9.48 1.56 3.30
N ALA A 32 -10.16 2.71 3.24
CA ALA A 32 -11.49 2.88 3.82
C ALA A 32 -12.55 2.10 3.02
N ASP A 33 -12.56 2.26 1.69
CA ASP A 33 -13.45 1.52 0.78
C ASP A 33 -13.31 0.00 0.98
N ILE A 34 -12.07 -0.49 1.11
CA ILE A 34 -11.78 -1.91 1.37
C ILE A 34 -12.37 -2.36 2.71
N LYS A 35 -12.18 -1.61 3.80
CA LYS A 35 -12.70 -1.96 5.12
C LYS A 35 -14.22 -1.97 5.19
N GLU A 36 -14.89 -1.12 4.41
CA GLU A 36 -16.35 -1.07 4.37
C GLU A 36 -16.96 -2.12 3.43
N THR A 37 -16.22 -2.55 2.39
CA THR A 37 -16.73 -3.46 1.36
C THR A 37 -16.39 -4.93 1.64
N LEU A 38 -15.22 -5.22 2.20
CA LEU A 38 -14.77 -6.59 2.47
C LEU A 38 -15.24 -7.05 3.85
N ASP A 39 -15.57 -8.34 3.95
CA ASP A 39 -15.67 -9.00 5.25
C ASP A 39 -14.32 -9.00 5.98
N SER A 40 -14.37 -9.12 7.31
CA SER A 40 -13.17 -9.03 8.16
C SER A 40 -12.09 -10.03 7.75
N GLU A 41 -12.46 -11.25 7.36
CA GLU A 41 -11.52 -12.32 7.02
C GLU A 41 -10.80 -12.04 5.70
N THR A 42 -11.54 -11.58 4.69
CA THR A 42 -10.98 -11.19 3.39
C THR A 42 -10.11 -9.94 3.53
N ASN A 43 -10.54 -8.95 4.33
CA ASN A 43 -9.77 -7.75 4.61
C ASN A 43 -8.45 -8.07 5.34
N ASP A 44 -8.47 -8.95 6.36
CA ASP A 44 -7.26 -9.35 7.09
C ASP A 44 -6.29 -10.12 6.19
N SER A 45 -6.81 -11.01 5.34
CA SER A 45 -6.02 -11.73 4.33
C SER A 45 -5.39 -10.78 3.32
N PHE A 46 -6.14 -9.79 2.85
CA PHE A 46 -5.64 -8.76 1.94
C PHE A 46 -4.57 -7.89 2.60
N ASN A 47 -4.80 -7.44 3.84
CA ASN A 47 -3.81 -6.66 4.60
C ASN A 47 -2.52 -7.46 4.84
N ALA A 48 -2.62 -8.76 5.14
CA ALA A 48 -1.45 -9.62 5.28
C ALA A 48 -0.68 -9.78 3.95
N CYS A 49 -1.39 -9.84 2.82
CA CYS A 49 -0.78 -9.85 1.48
C CYS A 49 -0.01 -8.56 1.20
N ILE A 50 -0.62 -7.39 1.44
CA ILE A 50 0.03 -6.09 1.24
C ILE A 50 1.18 -5.87 2.24
N GLY A 51 1.04 -6.32 3.49
CA GLY A 51 2.11 -6.26 4.49
C GLY A 51 3.36 -7.01 4.03
N LYS A 52 3.20 -8.23 3.50
CA LYS A 52 4.32 -9.00 2.92
C LYS A 52 4.98 -8.28 1.74
N LEU A 53 4.19 -7.63 0.89
CA LEU A 53 4.70 -6.86 -0.25
C LEU A 53 5.58 -5.69 0.23
N ILE A 54 5.15 -4.98 1.26
CA ILE A 54 5.89 -3.87 1.88
C ILE A 54 7.18 -4.38 2.54
N ASP A 55 7.12 -5.49 3.28
CA ASP A 55 8.30 -6.10 3.93
C ASP A 55 9.37 -6.52 2.92
N GLN A 56 8.92 -7.03 1.76
CA GLN A 56 9.79 -7.37 0.63
C GLN A 56 10.17 -6.15 -0.22
N LYS A 57 9.82 -4.94 0.23
CA LYS A 57 10.18 -3.66 -0.39
C LYS A 57 9.74 -3.59 -1.85
N PHE A 58 8.57 -4.15 -2.16
CA PHE A 58 8.01 -4.19 -3.52
C PHE A 58 8.98 -4.78 -4.56
N SER A 59 9.73 -5.83 -4.21
CA SER A 59 10.56 -6.53 -5.18
C SER A 59 9.72 -7.03 -6.37
N PRO A 60 10.29 -7.15 -7.58
CA PRO A 60 9.56 -7.66 -8.74
C PRO A 60 8.90 -9.01 -8.47
N ASP A 61 9.60 -9.91 -7.77
CA ASP A 61 9.07 -11.22 -7.39
C ASP A 61 7.91 -11.08 -6.38
N ALA A 62 8.06 -10.22 -5.36
CA ALA A 62 7.01 -9.95 -4.38
C ALA A 62 5.77 -9.34 -5.02
N LEU A 63 5.93 -8.44 -6.01
CA LEU A 63 4.82 -7.86 -6.77
C LEU A 63 4.06 -8.93 -7.55
N ALA A 64 4.77 -9.83 -8.22
CA ALA A 64 4.15 -10.93 -8.97
C ALA A 64 3.40 -11.90 -8.04
N GLU A 65 4.04 -12.31 -6.93
CA GLU A 65 3.42 -13.19 -5.93
C GLU A 65 2.20 -12.54 -5.27
N SER A 66 2.33 -11.26 -4.89
CA SER A 66 1.25 -10.51 -4.23
C SER A 66 0.09 -10.22 -5.19
N ARG A 67 0.35 -10.04 -6.48
CA ARG A 67 -0.71 -9.89 -7.50
C ARG A 67 -1.53 -11.16 -7.61
N ALA A 68 -0.87 -12.32 -7.74
CA ALA A 68 -1.54 -13.61 -7.82
C ALA A 68 -2.29 -13.96 -6.52
N ALA A 69 -1.77 -13.55 -5.36
CA ALA A 69 -2.45 -13.72 -4.08
C ALA A 69 -3.66 -12.78 -3.95
N ALA A 70 -3.52 -11.50 -4.30
CA ALA A 70 -4.60 -10.52 -4.29
C ALA A 70 -5.74 -10.90 -5.24
N GLU A 71 -5.43 -11.45 -6.42
CA GLU A 71 -6.43 -11.95 -7.37
C GLU A 71 -7.28 -13.07 -6.77
N LYS A 72 -6.66 -13.98 -6.01
CA LYS A 72 -7.37 -15.07 -5.32
C LYS A 72 -8.19 -14.58 -4.13
N ILE A 73 -7.63 -13.68 -3.32
CA ILE A 73 -8.30 -13.12 -2.13
C ILE A 73 -9.52 -12.30 -2.55
N LEU A 74 -9.38 -11.50 -3.62
CA LEU A 74 -10.42 -10.62 -4.14
C LEU A 74 -11.22 -11.25 -5.29
N ALA A 75 -11.21 -12.58 -5.43
CA ALA A 75 -11.92 -13.26 -6.52
C ALA A 75 -13.45 -12.99 -6.51
N GLY A 76 -14.02 -12.74 -5.33
CA GLY A 76 -15.42 -12.32 -5.17
C GLY A 76 -15.67 -10.82 -5.43
N TYR A 77 -14.61 -10.03 -5.62
CA TYR A 77 -14.65 -8.56 -5.71
C TYR A 77 -13.79 -8.03 -6.87
N PRO A 78 -14.11 -8.39 -8.14
CA PRO A 78 -13.27 -8.07 -9.30
C PRO A 78 -13.04 -6.56 -9.49
N ALA A 79 -14.03 -5.71 -9.21
CA ALA A 79 -13.89 -4.25 -9.30
C ALA A 79 -12.92 -3.68 -8.25
N LEU A 80 -12.82 -4.32 -7.07
CA LEU A 80 -11.81 -3.94 -6.08
C LEU A 80 -10.44 -4.40 -6.54
N PHE A 81 -10.32 -5.61 -7.08
CA PHE A 81 -9.06 -6.12 -7.62
C PHE A 81 -8.52 -5.22 -8.75
N GLU A 82 -9.35 -4.77 -9.70
CA GLU A 82 -8.94 -3.83 -10.75
C GLU A 82 -8.36 -2.53 -10.16
N ARG A 83 -8.98 -1.97 -9.13
CA ARG A 83 -8.44 -0.78 -8.45
C ARG A 83 -7.10 -1.05 -7.76
N VAL A 84 -6.94 -2.21 -7.10
CA VAL A 84 -5.64 -2.62 -6.54
C VAL A 84 -4.60 -2.72 -7.65
N ASP A 85 -4.97 -3.34 -8.77
CA ASP A 85 -4.09 -3.56 -9.91
C ASP A 85 -3.59 -2.25 -10.48
N GLU A 86 -4.48 -1.28 -10.73
CA GLU A 86 -4.13 0.05 -11.23
C GLU A 86 -3.27 0.85 -10.25
N MET A 87 -3.60 0.80 -8.96
CA MET A 87 -2.90 1.60 -7.94
C MET A 87 -1.53 1.04 -7.58
N ILE A 88 -1.40 -0.29 -7.53
CA ILE A 88 -0.22 -0.98 -7.02
C ILE A 88 0.48 -1.72 -8.16
N PHE A 89 -0.16 -2.74 -8.75
CA PHE A 89 0.56 -3.69 -9.62
C PHE A 89 0.91 -3.15 -11.01
N GLN A 90 0.21 -2.14 -11.53
CA GLN A 90 0.49 -1.50 -12.81
C GLN A 90 1.63 -0.47 -12.71
N LYS A 91 2.01 -0.07 -11.49
CA LYS A 91 3.10 0.87 -11.23
C LYS A 91 4.46 0.18 -11.04
N GLN A 92 4.69 -0.94 -11.72
CA GLN A 92 5.89 -1.78 -11.51
C GLN A 92 7.20 -1.01 -11.65
N GLU A 93 7.30 -0.09 -12.61
CA GLU A 93 8.51 0.70 -12.82
C GLU A 93 8.82 1.63 -11.64
N ILE A 94 7.78 2.21 -11.01
CA ILE A 94 7.93 3.06 -9.83
C ILE A 94 8.38 2.22 -8.63
N TRP A 95 7.80 1.04 -8.46
CA TRP A 95 8.16 0.14 -7.38
C TRP A 95 9.55 -0.46 -7.55
N ALA A 96 9.94 -0.83 -8.78
CA ALA A 96 11.28 -1.29 -9.09
C ALA A 96 12.33 -0.21 -8.77
N TYR A 97 12.04 1.05 -9.15
CA TYR A 97 12.89 2.18 -8.80
C TYR A 97 13.02 2.36 -7.28
N LEU A 98 11.91 2.30 -6.53
CA LEU A 98 11.90 2.39 -5.06
C LEU A 98 12.63 1.21 -4.40
N HIS A 99 12.48 0.01 -4.94
CA HIS A 99 13.17 -1.19 -4.47
C HIS A 99 14.68 -1.05 -4.64
N GLU A 100 15.15 -0.64 -5.82
CA GLU A 100 16.56 -0.37 -6.08
C GLU A 100 17.12 0.73 -5.19
N TYR A 101 16.37 1.82 -5.00
CA TYR A 101 16.75 2.91 -4.10
C TYR A 101 16.91 2.41 -2.66
N ALA A 102 15.96 1.63 -2.16
CA ALA A 102 16.01 1.11 -0.81
C ALA A 102 17.07 0.02 -0.59
N ILE A 103 17.41 -0.77 -1.62
CA ILE A 103 18.57 -1.67 -1.56
C ILE A 103 19.86 -0.86 -1.46
N LYS A 104 20.01 0.20 -2.28
CA LYS A 104 21.19 1.09 -2.25
C LYS A 104 21.33 1.82 -0.92
N GLU A 105 20.23 2.30 -0.32
CA GLU A 105 20.25 2.99 0.98
C GLU A 105 20.46 2.04 2.17
N LYS A 106 20.01 0.78 2.07
CA LYS A 106 20.31 -0.27 3.08
C LYS A 106 21.81 -0.56 3.17
N VAL A 107 22.56 -0.39 2.07
CA VAL A 107 24.03 -0.46 2.04
C VAL A 107 24.66 0.77 2.72
N GLY A 108 23.98 1.91 2.74
CA GLY A 108 24.38 3.14 3.44
C GLY A 108 23.91 3.27 4.90
N GLY A 109 23.12 2.33 5.41
CA GLY A 109 22.63 2.32 6.80
C GLY A 109 21.28 3.00 7.05
N THR A 110 20.58 3.45 6.00
CA THR A 110 19.27 4.13 6.11
C THR A 110 18.17 3.20 5.59
N ASP A 111 17.21 2.81 6.44
CA ASP A 111 16.07 1.98 6.02
C ASP A 111 14.85 2.85 5.72
N VAL A 112 14.68 3.19 4.43
CA VAL A 112 13.65 4.11 3.92
C VAL A 112 12.22 3.62 4.21
N PHE A 113 12.02 2.30 4.33
CA PHE A 113 10.72 1.68 4.60
C PHE A 113 10.37 1.57 6.09
N ARG A 114 11.32 1.86 7.00
CA ARG A 114 11.10 1.77 8.46
C ARG A 114 10.13 2.82 8.99
N SER A 115 9.86 3.88 8.22
CA SER A 115 8.88 4.93 8.56
C SER A 115 7.43 4.56 8.20
N ILE A 116 7.22 3.46 7.45
CA ILE A 116 5.92 3.08 6.88
C ILE A 116 5.30 1.88 7.63
N ALA A 117 6.07 1.20 8.48
CA ALA A 117 5.55 0.14 9.33
C ALA A 117 4.75 0.75 10.50
N PRO A 118 3.44 0.43 10.65
CA PRO A 118 2.72 0.80 11.87
C PRO A 118 3.38 0.12 13.07
N LYS A 119 3.56 0.87 14.15
CA LYS A 119 3.93 0.32 15.46
C LYS A 119 2.79 -0.48 16.06
#